data_AF-A0A918YFH1-F1
#
_entry.id   AF-A0A918YFH1-F1
#
_cell.length_a   1.000
_cell.length_b   1.000
_cell.length_c   1.000
_cell.angle_alpha   90.00
_cell.angle_beta   90.00
_cell.angle_gamma   90.00
#
_symmetry.space_group_name_H-M   'P 1'
#
loop_
_entity.id
_entity.type
_entity.pdbx_description
1 polymer ?
#
loop_
_entity_poly.entity_id
_entity_poly.type
_entity_poly.pdbx_seq_one_letter_code
_entity_poly.pdbx_strand_id
1 'polypeptide(L)'
;MLKSVKLPDPVDPARATVNGLCATTRSRGHPYRMHDAGTDRVYQTQGKDFLVCTVHQVGWYEYITEWRFQDDGTIASDNPRCGHGHPSSVDNWVDGQTLTHPVIWMNVGFHHIARDEDQQPLPVHWQGFAIAPRDVTAMNPLTPRDPTWQNGHWGWPS
;
A
#
# COMPACT_ATOMS: atom_id res chain seq x y z
N MET A 1 0.58 -14.18 11.52
CA MET A 1 0.04 -15.43 10.94
C MET A 1 -0.74 -15.04 9.69
N LEU A 2 -0.42 -15.64 8.54
CA LEU A 2 -1.13 -15.40 7.28
C LEU A 2 -2.51 -16.04 7.33
N LYS A 3 -3.56 -15.26 7.09
CA LYS A 3 -4.94 -15.76 6.99
C LYS A 3 -5.36 -15.78 5.53
N SER A 4 -5.90 -16.90 5.07
CA SER A 4 -6.53 -16.99 3.75
C SER A 4 -8.00 -16.63 3.84
N VAL A 5 -8.49 -15.82 2.90
CA VAL A 5 -9.90 -15.46 2.74
C VAL A 5 -10.47 -16.21 1.55
N LYS A 6 -11.65 -16.79 1.75
CA LYS A 6 -12.38 -17.56 0.73
C LYS A 6 -13.15 -16.62 -0.18
N LEU A 7 -13.00 -16.80 -1.49
CA LEU A 7 -13.75 -16.11 -2.55
C LEU A 7 -14.54 -17.14 -3.36
N PRO A 8 -15.65 -16.77 -4.01
CA PRO A 8 -16.34 -17.65 -4.95
C PRO A 8 -15.37 -18.16 -6.04
N ASP A 9 -15.52 -19.42 -6.44
CA ASP A 9 -14.76 -19.94 -7.59
C ASP A 9 -15.32 -19.36 -8.90
N PRO A 10 -14.50 -18.69 -9.72
CA PRO A 10 -14.97 -18.13 -10.99
C PRO A 10 -15.00 -19.13 -12.15
N VAL A 11 -14.48 -20.35 -11.99
CA VAL A 11 -14.26 -21.33 -13.07
C VAL A 11 -15.05 -22.61 -12.85
N ASP A 12 -14.99 -23.19 -11.64
CA ASP A 12 -15.63 -24.48 -11.35
C ASP A 12 -16.94 -24.27 -10.57
N PRO A 13 -18.12 -24.47 -11.21
CA PRO A 13 -19.41 -24.32 -10.54
C PRO A 13 -19.66 -25.38 -9.46
N ALA A 14 -18.90 -26.48 -9.43
CA ALA A 14 -18.98 -27.50 -8.38
C ALA A 14 -18.13 -27.14 -7.15
N ARG A 15 -17.14 -26.24 -7.29
CA ARG A 15 -16.32 -25.75 -6.17
C ARG A 15 -16.86 -24.39 -5.70
N ALA A 16 -17.53 -24.36 -4.56
CA ALA A 16 -18.17 -23.12 -4.09
C ALA A 16 -17.19 -21.97 -3.81
N THR A 17 -15.99 -22.26 -3.28
CA THR A 17 -14.99 -21.21 -2.95
C THR A 17 -13.53 -21.66 -3.10
N VAL A 18 -12.65 -20.66 -3.32
CA VAL A 18 -11.19 -20.78 -3.39
C VAL A 18 -10.52 -19.84 -2.38
N ASN A 19 -9.28 -20.15 -1.97
CA ASN A 19 -8.45 -19.19 -1.23
C ASN A 19 -7.93 -18.13 -2.21
N GLY A 20 -8.65 -17.02 -2.36
CA GLY A 20 -8.33 -16.01 -3.38
C GLY A 20 -7.57 -14.79 -2.85
N LEU A 21 -7.44 -14.67 -1.52
CA LEU A 21 -6.81 -13.53 -0.88
C LEU A 21 -6.10 -13.97 0.40
N CYS A 22 -4.98 -13.33 0.69
CA CYS A 22 -4.18 -13.54 1.89
C CYS A 22 -4.08 -12.22 2.66
N ALA A 23 -4.22 -12.28 3.98
CA ALA A 23 -4.14 -11.13 4.87
C ALA A 23 -3.22 -11.40 6.06
N THR A 24 -2.35 -10.45 6.41
CA THR A 24 -1.50 -10.53 7.60
C THR A 24 -1.07 -9.15 8.06
N THR A 25 -0.77 -9.00 9.35
CA THR A 25 -0.02 -7.86 9.85
C THR A 25 1.47 -8.19 9.83
N ARG A 26 2.33 -7.25 9.42
CA ARG A 26 3.79 -7.39 9.49
C ARG A 26 4.42 -6.15 10.15
N SER A 27 5.64 -6.32 10.63
CA SER A 27 6.47 -5.20 11.10
C SER A 27 7.01 -4.45 9.88
N ARG A 28 6.96 -3.11 9.87
CA ARG A 28 7.46 -2.27 8.76
C ARG A 28 8.68 -1.40 9.11
N GLY A 29 9.42 -1.74 10.17
CA GLY A 29 10.51 -0.92 10.71
C GLY A 29 10.02 0.23 11.61
N HIS A 30 10.88 1.19 11.94
CA HIS A 30 10.52 2.30 12.83
C HIS A 30 9.74 3.38 12.08
N PRO A 31 8.53 3.76 12.52
CA PRO A 31 7.79 4.86 11.90
C PRO A 31 8.31 6.21 12.37
N TYR A 32 8.93 6.26 13.56
CA TYR A 32 9.74 7.37 14.04
C TYR A 32 10.79 6.87 15.03
N ARG A 33 11.87 7.65 15.15
CA ARG A 33 12.86 7.56 16.22
C ARG A 33 13.37 8.96 16.52
N MET A 34 13.28 9.38 17.76
CA MET A 34 13.74 10.68 18.25
C MET A 34 14.49 10.48 19.57
N HIS A 35 15.61 11.15 19.73
CA HIS A 35 16.28 11.31 21.03
C HIS A 35 16.13 12.76 21.46
N ASP A 36 15.55 12.96 22.63
CA ASP A 36 15.41 14.27 23.27
C ASP A 36 16.64 14.50 24.16
N ALA A 37 17.52 15.39 23.71
CA ALA A 37 18.76 15.71 24.42
C ALA A 37 18.53 16.44 25.76
N GLY A 38 17.37 17.09 25.96
CA GLY A 38 17.05 17.80 27.20
C GLY A 38 16.62 16.86 28.33
N THR A 39 15.96 15.75 27.99
CA THR A 39 15.50 14.74 28.96
C THR A 39 16.28 13.43 28.89
N ASP A 40 17.25 13.33 27.97
CA ASP A 40 17.98 12.12 27.57
C ASP A 40 17.06 10.94 27.19
N ARG A 41 15.83 11.24 26.75
CA ARG A 41 14.82 10.22 26.47
C ARG A 41 14.77 9.85 25.00
N VAL A 42 14.70 8.56 24.70
CA VAL A 42 14.48 8.05 23.34
C VAL A 42 13.01 7.70 23.12
N TYR A 43 12.39 8.34 22.14
CA TYR A 43 11.07 7.99 21.63
C TYR A 43 11.23 7.16 20.36
N GLN A 44 10.77 5.92 20.39
CA GLN A 44 10.76 5.02 19.23
C GLN A 44 9.60 4.05 19.34
N THR A 45 9.10 3.57 18.21
CA THR A 45 8.14 2.47 18.18
C THR A 45 8.42 1.55 17.00
N GLN A 46 7.89 0.33 17.02
CA GLN A 46 7.93 -0.60 15.90
C GLN A 46 6.63 -0.44 15.11
N GLY A 47 6.76 0.03 13.87
CA GLY A 47 5.64 0.27 12.99
C GLY A 47 5.09 -1.05 12.46
N LYS A 48 3.81 -1.04 12.10
CA LYS A 48 3.09 -2.18 11.53
C LYS A 48 2.39 -1.79 10.23
N ASP A 49 2.29 -2.74 9.31
CA ASP A 49 1.37 -2.69 8.19
C ASP A 49 0.37 -3.85 8.25
N PHE A 50 -0.84 -3.61 7.80
CA PHE A 50 -1.81 -4.63 7.43
C PHE A 50 -1.71 -4.85 5.93
N LEU A 51 -1.21 -6.02 5.55
CA LEU A 51 -1.05 -6.46 4.17
C LEU A 51 -2.25 -7.29 3.75
N VAL A 52 -2.79 -6.96 2.59
CA VAL A 52 -3.75 -7.76 1.84
C VAL A 52 -3.12 -8.06 0.48
N CYS A 53 -3.02 -9.34 0.11
CA CYS A 53 -2.45 -9.72 -1.17
C CYS A 53 -3.26 -10.80 -1.90
N THR A 54 -3.15 -10.81 -3.22
CA THR A 54 -3.69 -11.84 -4.11
C THR A 54 -2.67 -12.19 -5.18
N VAL A 55 -2.68 -13.45 -5.63
CA VAL A 55 -1.79 -13.95 -6.69
C VAL A 55 -2.65 -14.43 -7.84
N HIS A 56 -2.33 -13.98 -9.04
CA HIS A 56 -3.05 -14.35 -10.25
C HIS A 56 -2.09 -14.65 -11.39
N GLN A 57 -2.36 -15.72 -12.13
CA GLN A 57 -1.58 -16.09 -13.31
C GLN A 57 -2.27 -15.56 -14.57
N VAL A 58 -1.54 -14.84 -15.42
CA VAL A 58 -2.03 -14.35 -16.71
C VAL A 58 -1.03 -14.75 -17.79
N GLY A 59 -1.39 -15.75 -18.59
CA GLY A 59 -0.48 -16.37 -19.55
C GLY A 59 0.69 -17.06 -18.84
N TRP A 60 1.91 -16.71 -19.24
CA TRP A 60 3.15 -17.27 -18.69
C TRP A 60 3.66 -16.54 -17.43
N TYR A 61 2.97 -15.49 -16.99
CA TYR A 61 3.40 -14.65 -15.87
C TYR A 61 2.48 -14.83 -14.66
N GLU A 62 3.10 -14.80 -13.49
CA GLU A 62 2.41 -14.68 -12.21
C GLU A 62 2.51 -13.25 -11.70
N TYR A 63 1.40 -12.75 -11.18
CA TYR A 63 1.24 -11.39 -10.72
C TYR A 63 0.78 -11.41 -9.27
N ILE A 64 1.49 -10.67 -8.41
CA ILE A 64 1.14 -10.51 -7.00
C ILE A 64 0.64 -9.08 -6.80
N THR A 65 -0.62 -8.90 -6.43
CA THR A 65 -1.16 -7.58 -6.07
C THR A 65 -1.10 -7.46 -4.55
N GLU A 66 -0.46 -6.41 -4.05
CA GLU A 66 -0.37 -6.11 -2.62
C GLU A 66 -1.00 -4.76 -2.31
N TRP A 67 -1.84 -4.73 -1.28
CA TRP A 67 -2.36 -3.53 -0.64
C TRP A 67 -1.85 -3.47 0.80
N ARG A 68 -1.21 -2.37 1.15
CA ARG A 68 -0.59 -2.17 2.46
C ARG A 68 -1.21 -0.97 3.15
N PHE A 69 -1.82 -1.21 4.30
CA PHE A 69 -2.36 -0.18 5.18
C PHE A 69 -1.43 -0.01 6.37
N GLN A 70 -0.75 1.14 6.43
CA GLN A 70 0.27 1.41 7.44
C GLN A 70 -0.37 2.11 8.64
N ASP A 71 0.24 1.92 9.81
CA ASP A 71 -0.22 2.52 11.07
C ASP A 71 -0.12 4.05 11.13
N ASP A 72 0.62 4.68 10.22
CA ASP A 72 0.65 6.14 10.03
C ASP A 72 -0.42 6.67 9.05
N GLY A 73 -1.28 5.79 8.53
CA GLY A 73 -2.34 6.12 7.57
C GLY A 73 -1.92 6.06 6.10
N THR A 74 -0.66 5.71 5.80
CA THR A 74 -0.21 5.51 4.42
C THR A 74 -0.86 4.27 3.80
N ILE A 75 -1.39 4.41 2.59
CA ILE A 75 -1.91 3.30 1.78
C ILE A 75 -1.00 3.12 0.58
N ALA A 76 -0.48 1.92 0.36
CA ALA A 76 0.33 1.60 -0.82
C ALA A 76 -0.28 0.42 -1.58
N SER A 77 -0.22 0.48 -2.91
CA SER A 77 -0.70 -0.57 -3.80
C SER A 77 0.32 -0.85 -4.89
N ASP A 78 0.42 -2.12 -5.27
CA ASP A 78 1.13 -2.55 -6.47
C ASP A 78 0.23 -3.42 -7.36
N ASN A 79 0.47 -3.34 -8.67
CA ASN A 79 0.05 -4.24 -9.77
C ASN A 79 -1.21 -3.86 -10.61
N PRO A 80 -1.11 -3.82 -11.96
CA PRO A 80 -2.28 -3.70 -12.84
C PRO A 80 -2.40 -4.74 -13.97
N ARG A 81 -3.62 -5.26 -14.16
CA ARG A 81 -4.27 -5.43 -15.48
C ARG A 81 -5.81 -5.52 -15.33
N CYS A 82 -6.54 -4.73 -16.12
CA CYS A 82 -8.01 -4.71 -16.12
C CYS A 82 -8.55 -5.59 -17.27
N GLY A 83 -9.60 -6.39 -16.99
CA GLY A 83 -10.31 -7.22 -17.97
C GLY A 83 -11.30 -6.44 -18.86
N HIS A 84 -11.79 -7.11 -19.91
CA HIS A 84 -12.56 -6.51 -21.03
C HIS A 84 -13.92 -5.92 -20.64
N GLY A 85 -14.27 -4.77 -21.24
CA GLY A 85 -15.57 -4.10 -21.09
C GLY A 85 -15.49 -2.59 -20.81
N HIS A 86 -14.29 -2.05 -20.69
CA HIS A 86 -14.00 -0.67 -20.30
C HIS A 86 -13.40 0.11 -21.49
N PRO A 87 -13.71 1.41 -21.67
CA PRO A 87 -12.99 2.26 -22.62
C PRO A 87 -11.49 2.11 -22.47
N SER A 88 -10.81 1.89 -23.60
CA SER A 88 -9.38 1.54 -23.68
C SER A 88 -8.44 2.70 -23.36
N SER A 89 -8.97 3.89 -23.10
CA SER A 89 -8.18 5.08 -22.79
C SER A 89 -8.91 5.98 -21.79
N VAL A 90 -8.13 6.56 -20.87
CA VAL A 90 -8.59 7.34 -19.70
C VAL A 90 -9.34 8.60 -20.12
N ASP A 91 -9.02 9.17 -21.28
CA ASP A 91 -9.69 10.33 -21.88
C ASP A 91 -11.18 10.07 -22.18
N ASN A 92 -11.59 8.81 -22.38
CA ASN A 92 -12.99 8.44 -22.59
C ASN A 92 -13.80 8.34 -21.28
N TRP A 93 -13.14 8.52 -20.13
CA TRP A 93 -13.76 8.48 -18.80
C TRP A 93 -13.90 9.87 -18.18
N VAL A 94 -13.44 10.93 -18.87
CA VAL A 94 -13.52 12.31 -18.41
C VAL A 94 -14.46 13.10 -19.32
N ASP A 95 -15.30 13.94 -18.72
CA ASP A 95 -16.39 14.66 -19.38
C ASP A 95 -16.42 16.15 -19.02
N GLY A 96 -15.31 16.68 -18.50
CA GLY A 96 -15.16 18.11 -18.15
C GLY A 96 -15.98 18.56 -16.92
N GLN A 97 -16.55 17.62 -16.16
CA GLN A 97 -17.31 17.93 -14.96
C GLN A 97 -16.45 18.54 -13.84
N THR A 98 -17.10 19.29 -12.94
CA THR A 98 -16.46 19.78 -11.71
C THR A 98 -16.19 18.61 -10.76
N LEU A 99 -14.96 18.48 -10.27
CA LEU A 99 -14.54 17.38 -9.39
C LEU A 99 -15.07 17.57 -7.95
N THR A 100 -16.20 16.96 -7.63
CA THR A 100 -16.73 16.93 -6.25
C THR A 100 -16.34 15.66 -5.48
N HIS A 101 -16.17 14.54 -6.18
CA HIS A 101 -15.72 13.25 -5.64
C HIS A 101 -14.64 12.68 -6.58
N PRO A 102 -13.41 13.19 -6.49
CA PRO A 102 -12.39 12.86 -7.47
C PRO A 102 -11.98 11.39 -7.40
N VAL A 103 -11.86 10.75 -8.57
CA VAL A 103 -11.26 9.43 -8.73
C VAL A 103 -9.85 9.61 -9.31
N ILE A 104 -8.85 9.01 -8.66
CA ILE A 104 -7.46 9.08 -9.11
C ILE A 104 -7.12 7.82 -9.91
N TRP A 105 -6.56 8.02 -11.10
CA TRP A 105 -6.10 6.95 -11.99
C TRP A 105 -4.56 7.01 -12.02
N MET A 106 -3.91 6.12 -11.29
CA MET A 106 -2.45 5.98 -11.27
C MET A 106 -2.02 4.90 -12.25
N ASN A 107 -1.21 5.27 -13.24
CA ASN A 107 -0.53 4.30 -14.09
C ASN A 107 0.82 3.92 -13.46
N VAL A 108 0.97 2.64 -13.13
CA VAL A 108 2.21 2.05 -12.67
C VAL A 108 2.68 1.08 -13.75
N GLY A 109 3.80 1.40 -14.41
CA GLY A 109 4.34 0.62 -15.50
C GLY A 109 5.73 0.06 -15.18
N PHE A 110 6.06 -1.05 -15.83
CA PHE A 110 7.40 -1.63 -15.84
C PHE A 110 7.91 -1.75 -17.28
N HIS A 111 9.12 -1.24 -17.54
CA HIS A 111 9.83 -1.49 -18.79
C HIS A 111 10.85 -2.60 -18.57
N HIS A 112 10.55 -3.80 -19.09
CA HIS A 112 11.42 -4.96 -18.91
C HIS A 112 12.44 -5.04 -20.06
N ILE A 113 13.73 -4.94 -19.72
CA ILE A 113 14.83 -5.32 -20.60
C ILE A 113 15.36 -6.64 -20.06
N ALA A 114 15.10 -7.72 -20.80
CA ALA A 114 15.47 -9.07 -20.39
C ALA A 114 17.00 -9.20 -20.25
N ARG A 115 17.43 -9.81 -19.15
CA ARG A 115 18.83 -10.13 -18.85
C ARG A 115 19.02 -11.65 -18.82
N ASP A 116 20.26 -12.11 -18.77
CA ASP A 116 20.53 -13.55 -18.65
C ASP A 116 19.97 -14.11 -17.33
N GLU A 117 19.92 -13.30 -16.27
CA GLU A 117 19.32 -13.66 -14.97
C GLU A 117 17.79 -13.81 -15.01
N ASP A 118 17.15 -13.34 -16.09
CA ASP A 118 15.71 -13.49 -16.33
C ASP A 118 15.37 -14.83 -17.02
N GLN A 119 16.39 -15.63 -17.37
CA GLN A 119 16.18 -16.96 -17.93
C GLN A 119 15.61 -17.88 -16.84
N GLN A 120 14.49 -18.53 -17.17
CA GLN A 120 13.57 -19.19 -16.23
C GLN A 120 14.25 -19.92 -15.05
N PRO A 121 13.83 -19.63 -13.80
CA PRO A 121 12.71 -18.76 -13.40
C PRO A 121 13.07 -17.26 -13.39
N LEU A 122 12.17 -16.41 -13.92
CA LEU A 122 12.31 -14.95 -13.86
C LEU A 122 12.21 -14.46 -12.40
N PRO A 123 13.15 -13.66 -11.88
CA PRO A 123 13.06 -13.06 -10.55
C PRO A 123 11.84 -12.14 -10.39
N VAL A 124 11.33 -12.03 -9.16
CA VAL A 124 10.21 -11.13 -8.85
C VAL A 124 10.63 -9.67 -9.04
N HIS A 125 9.79 -8.89 -9.70
CA HIS A 125 9.93 -7.44 -9.82
C HIS A 125 8.73 -6.75 -9.17
N TRP A 126 8.99 -5.65 -8.47
CA TRP A 126 7.97 -4.86 -7.78
C TRP A 126 7.91 -3.46 -8.39
N GLN A 127 6.71 -2.95 -8.57
CA GLN A 127 6.47 -1.55 -8.85
C GLN A 127 5.47 -1.03 -7.81
N GLY A 128 4.82 0.10 -8.03
CA GLY A 128 3.71 0.50 -7.16
C GLY A 128 3.66 1.99 -6.93
N PHE A 129 2.68 2.38 -6.11
CA PHE A 129 2.49 3.75 -5.67
C PHE A 129 2.09 3.78 -4.20
N ALA A 130 2.27 4.94 -3.56
CA ALA A 130 1.86 5.18 -2.18
C ALA A 130 1.09 6.50 -2.08
N ILE A 131 0.05 6.50 -1.24
CA ILE A 131 -0.69 7.67 -0.82
C ILE A 131 -0.39 7.87 0.65
N ALA A 132 0.25 9.00 0.98
CA ALA A 132 0.58 9.38 2.35
C ALA A 132 -0.29 10.57 2.77
N PRO A 133 -0.81 10.59 4.01
CA PRO A 133 -1.58 11.72 4.50
C PRO A 133 -0.70 12.97 4.61
N ARG A 134 -1.24 14.11 4.17
CA ARG A 134 -0.70 15.46 4.40
C ARG A 134 -1.78 16.28 5.06
N ASP A 135 -1.48 16.82 6.24
CA ASP A 135 -2.38 17.67 7.05
C ASP A 135 -3.78 17.07 7.32
N VAL A 136 -3.91 15.74 7.27
CA VAL A 136 -5.16 15.02 7.61
C VAL A 136 -5.44 15.07 9.11
N THR A 137 -4.39 15.14 9.91
CA THR A 137 -4.45 15.21 11.38
C THR A 137 -3.58 16.37 11.86
N ALA A 138 -3.94 16.99 12.99
CA ALA A 138 -3.22 18.13 13.54
C ALA A 138 -1.78 17.80 13.98
N MET A 139 -1.48 16.53 14.21
CA MET A 139 -0.20 16.00 14.68
C MET A 139 -0.01 14.59 14.12
N ASN A 140 1.23 14.12 14.00
CA ASN A 140 1.49 12.73 13.61
C ASN A 140 0.63 11.78 14.47
N PRO A 141 -0.19 10.89 13.85
CA PRO A 141 -1.11 10.01 14.59
C PRO A 141 -0.40 9.03 15.53
N LEU A 142 0.92 8.87 15.36
CA LEU A 142 1.77 8.01 16.19
C LEU A 142 2.55 8.78 17.27
N THR A 143 2.37 10.10 17.39
CA THR A 143 3.06 10.91 18.41
C THR A 143 2.72 10.42 19.83
N PRO A 144 3.72 10.12 20.67
CA PRO A 144 3.50 9.79 22.07
C PRO A 144 2.81 10.93 22.83
N ARG A 145 2.12 10.63 23.94
CA ARG A 145 1.43 11.65 24.75
C ARG A 145 2.38 12.73 25.31
N ASP A 146 3.59 12.33 25.67
CA ASP A 146 4.54 13.19 26.41
C ASP A 146 5.02 14.43 25.62
N PRO A 147 5.35 14.36 24.31
CA PRO A 147 5.71 15.53 23.50
C PRO A 147 4.54 16.23 22.78
N THR A 148 3.27 15.89 23.06
CA THR A 148 2.11 16.47 22.33
C THR A 148 2.04 17.99 22.38
N TRP A 149 2.55 18.61 23.46
CA TRP A 149 2.56 20.05 23.69
C TRP A 149 3.56 20.81 22.81
N GLN A 150 4.53 20.14 22.18
CA GLN A 150 5.52 20.78 21.30
C GLN A 150 4.99 21.07 19.89
N ASN A 151 3.76 20.64 19.57
CA ASN A 151 3.20 20.76 18.24
C ASN A 151 2.99 22.22 17.81
N GLY A 152 3.81 22.72 16.88
CA GLY A 152 3.71 24.09 16.35
C GLY A 152 4.24 25.19 17.28
N HIS A 153 4.78 24.85 18.45
CA HIS A 153 5.31 25.80 19.43
C HIS A 153 6.84 25.65 19.55
N TRP A 154 7.59 26.48 18.83
CA TRP A 154 9.05 26.57 18.91
C TRP A 154 9.49 27.46 20.08
N GLY A 155 9.26 27.02 21.31
CA GLY A 155 9.71 27.71 22.52
C GLY A 155 10.06 26.73 23.63
N TRP A 156 11.17 27.00 24.33
CA TRP A 156 11.54 26.25 25.52
C TRP A 156 10.48 26.43 26.61
N PRO A 157 10.12 25.38 27.36
CA PRO A 157 9.24 25.52 28.52
C PRO A 157 9.95 26.43 29.54
N SER A 158 9.29 27.54 29.89
CA SER A 158 9.72 28.45 30.95
C SER A 158 9.61 27.81 32.32
#